data_AF-A0A832U2E0-F1
#
_entry.id   AF-A0A832U2E0-F1
#
_cell.length_a   1.000
_cell.length_b   1.000
_cell.length_c   1.000
_cell.angle_alpha   90.00
_cell.angle_beta   90.00
_cell.angle_gamma   90.00
#
_symmetry.space_group_name_H-M   'P 1'
#
loop_
_entity.id
_entity.type
_entity.pdbx_description
1 polymer ?
#
loop_
_entity_poly.entity_id
_entity_poly.type
_entity_poly.pdbx_seq_one_letter_code
_entity_poly.pdbx_strand_id
1 'polypeptide(L)'
;MTTLREISESLNTPEETDFFEEMMDIDIGNYTFTDRKQYDDEGYLYLYSNKNNPNVKLLFNEERSSVILYELQDDNETVNSTVWRYDKKFTKKYNKSELKGIF
;
A
#
# COMPACT_ATOMS: atom_id res chain seq x y z
N MET A 1 12.12 12.12 2.01
CA MET A 1 11.77 10.81 1.46
C MET A 1 11.32 10.00 2.65
N THR A 2 10.06 9.57 2.67
CA THR A 2 9.44 8.99 3.87
C THR A 2 9.49 7.47 3.79
N THR A 3 10.00 6.86 4.83
CA THR A 3 10.11 5.41 4.99
C THR A 3 8.78 4.78 5.38
N LEU A 4 8.65 3.48 5.17
CA LEU A 4 7.50 2.72 5.69
C LEU A 4 7.39 2.84 7.21
N ARG A 5 8.52 2.85 7.94
CA ARG A 5 8.59 3.05 9.38
C ARG A 5 7.91 4.33 9.82
N GLU A 6 8.31 5.46 9.24
CA GLU A 6 7.71 6.77 9.55
C GLU A 6 6.20 6.80 9.23
N ILE A 7 5.78 6.13 8.14
CA ILE A 7 4.35 6.01 7.80
C ILE A 7 3.61 5.16 8.84
N SER A 8 4.13 3.99 9.19
CA SER A 8 3.55 3.08 10.17
C SER A 8 3.39 3.75 11.54
N GLU A 9 4.43 4.45 12.00
CA GLU A 9 4.39 5.26 13.23
C GLU A 9 3.32 6.35 13.16
N SER A 10 3.23 7.08 12.05
CA SER A 10 2.22 8.14 11.87
C SER A 10 0.78 7.63 11.85
N LEU A 11 0.58 6.39 11.41
CA LEU A 11 -0.71 5.72 11.30
C LEU A 11 -1.13 5.00 12.59
N ASN A 12 -0.22 4.91 13.57
CA ASN A 12 -0.42 4.14 14.79
C ASN A 12 -0.93 2.72 14.49
N THR A 13 -0.26 2.05 13.54
CA THR A 13 -0.59 0.66 13.18
C THR A 13 -0.42 -0.23 14.42
N PRO A 14 -1.30 -1.24 14.63
CA PRO A 14 -1.19 -2.15 15.77
C PRO A 14 0.24 -2.70 15.93
N GLU A 15 0.74 -2.87 17.16
CA GLU A 15 2.07 -3.48 17.37
C GLU A 15 2.19 -4.89 16.78
N GLU A 16 1.06 -5.58 16.60
CA GLU A 16 0.95 -6.91 15.98
C GLU A 16 0.99 -6.89 14.45
N THR A 17 1.03 -5.70 13.83
CA THR A 17 1.31 -5.56 12.40
C THR A 17 2.81 -5.82 12.24
N ASP A 18 3.22 -7.10 12.32
CA ASP A 18 4.60 -7.57 12.15
C ASP A 18 5.03 -7.33 10.68
N PHE A 19 5.20 -6.06 10.32
CA PHE A 19 5.97 -5.71 9.14
C PHE A 19 7.37 -6.24 9.40
N PHE A 20 7.78 -7.20 8.58
CA PHE A 20 9.14 -7.74 8.54
C PHE A 20 10.11 -6.56 8.71
N GLU A 21 10.97 -6.60 9.74
CA GLU A 21 11.90 -5.49 10.03
C GLU A 21 12.65 -5.01 8.79
N GLU A 22 12.94 -5.95 7.88
CA GLU A 22 13.56 -5.79 6.56
C GLU A 22 12.80 -4.81 5.64
N MET A 23 11.48 -4.70 5.77
CA MET A 23 10.62 -3.82 4.97
C MET A 23 10.46 -2.42 5.56
N MET A 24 10.80 -2.20 6.83
CA MET A 24 10.49 -0.93 7.50
C MET A 24 11.27 0.27 6.94
N ASP A 25 12.43 0.00 6.35
CA ASP A 25 13.30 1.05 5.80
C ASP A 25 13.07 1.29 4.30
N ILE A 26 12.05 0.65 3.69
CA ILE A 26 11.71 0.92 2.28
C ILE A 26 11.21 2.34 2.13
N ASP A 27 11.61 2.94 1.01
CA ASP A 27 11.10 4.22 0.58
C ASP A 27 9.73 4.10 -0.08
N ILE A 28 8.73 4.79 0.49
CA ILE A 28 7.37 4.88 -0.04
C ILE A 28 7.15 6.20 -0.81
N GLY A 29 8.09 7.14 -0.74
CA GLY A 29 7.97 8.48 -1.31
C GLY A 29 7.42 9.50 -0.32
N ASN A 30 7.19 10.73 -0.79
CA ASN A 30 6.70 11.83 0.06
C ASN A 30 5.16 11.85 0.09
N TYR A 31 4.56 10.82 0.67
CA TYR A 31 3.11 10.71 0.85
C TYR A 31 2.72 10.79 2.33
N THR A 32 1.47 11.16 2.61
CA THR A 32 0.91 11.22 3.96
C THR A 32 -0.43 10.52 3.95
N PHE A 33 -0.66 9.60 4.87
CA PHE A 33 -1.85 8.74 4.90
C PHE A 33 -2.63 8.97 6.20
N THR A 34 -3.95 8.76 6.19
CA THR A 34 -4.81 9.00 7.38
C THR A 34 -5.89 7.95 7.58
N ASP A 35 -6.56 7.52 6.52
CA ASP A 35 -7.78 6.72 6.66
C ASP A 35 -7.46 5.23 6.58
N ARG A 36 -7.62 4.48 7.67
CA ARG A 36 -7.50 3.00 7.68
C ARG A 36 -8.84 2.36 7.38
N LYS A 37 -8.87 1.48 6.38
CA LYS A 37 -9.99 0.57 6.14
C LYS A 37 -9.47 -0.86 6.07
N GLN A 38 -10.03 -1.74 6.91
CA GLN A 38 -9.78 -3.17 6.84
C GLN A 38 -10.64 -3.78 5.72
N TYR A 39 -10.04 -4.63 4.91
CA TYR A 39 -10.67 -5.21 3.71
C TYR A 39 -10.94 -6.70 3.80
N ASP A 40 -10.43 -7.38 4.82
CA ASP A 40 -10.71 -8.78 5.11
C ASP A 40 -11.31 -8.97 6.51
N ASP A 41 -12.11 -10.02 6.66
CA ASP A 41 -12.71 -10.40 7.94
C ASP A 41 -11.65 -10.94 8.92
N GLU A 42 -10.50 -11.38 8.39
CA GLU A 42 -9.38 -11.94 9.15
C GLU A 42 -8.41 -10.87 9.68
N GLY A 43 -8.40 -9.66 9.09
CA GLY A 43 -7.57 -8.55 9.57
C GLY A 43 -6.13 -8.53 9.06
N TYR A 44 -5.86 -9.08 7.88
CA TYR A 44 -4.55 -9.03 7.24
C TYR A 44 -4.44 -7.96 6.15
N LEU A 45 -5.54 -7.33 5.74
CA LEU A 45 -5.60 -6.38 4.64
C LEU A 45 -6.05 -4.99 5.10
N TYR A 46 -5.09 -4.05 5.14
CA TYR A 46 -5.34 -2.66 5.53
C TYR A 46 -5.06 -1.71 4.39
N LEU A 47 -6.07 -0.94 3.99
CA LEU A 47 -5.96 0.11 2.99
C LEU A 47 -5.90 1.48 3.65
N TYR A 48 -4.92 2.26 3.23
CA TYR A 48 -4.71 3.63 3.65
C TYR A 48 -4.88 4.60 2.48
N SER A 49 -5.64 5.67 2.70
CA SER A 49 -5.81 6.74 1.70
C SER A 49 -4.84 7.88 1.96
N ASN A 50 -4.22 8.39 0.89
CA ASN A 50 -3.40 9.59 1.02
C ASN A 50 -4.29 10.81 1.34
N LYS A 51 -3.82 11.62 2.28
CA LYS A 51 -4.51 12.78 2.83
C LYS A 51 -4.77 13.88 1.79
N ASN A 52 -3.83 14.08 0.88
CA ASN A 52 -3.84 15.20 -0.07
C ASN A 52 -4.32 14.77 -1.47
N ASN A 53 -4.23 13.48 -1.79
CA ASN A 53 -4.63 12.94 -3.08
C ASN A 53 -5.37 11.59 -2.91
N PRO A 54 -6.70 11.55 -3.04
CA PRO A 54 -7.48 10.32 -2.83
C PRO A 54 -7.18 9.21 -3.83
N ASN A 55 -6.52 9.51 -4.96
CA ASN A 55 -6.13 8.54 -5.98
C ASN A 55 -4.89 7.73 -5.59
N VAL A 56 -4.15 8.16 -4.55
CA VAL A 56 -3.00 7.43 -4.02
C VAL A 56 -3.43 6.62 -2.81
N LYS A 57 -3.17 5.32 -2.86
CA LYS A 57 -3.50 4.38 -1.79
C LYS A 57 -2.30 3.53 -1.43
N LEU A 58 -2.20 3.18 -0.15
CA LEU A 58 -1.20 2.27 0.38
C LEU A 58 -1.92 1.09 1.01
N LEU A 59 -1.64 -0.13 0.53
CA LEU A 59 -2.22 -1.36 1.04
C LEU A 59 -1.14 -2.14 1.78
N PHE A 60 -1.44 -2.51 3.01
CA PHE A 60 -0.68 -3.48 3.78
C PHE A 60 -1.39 -4.83 3.69
N ASN A 61 -0.64 -5.85 3.27
CA ASN A 61 -1.09 -7.22 3.21
C ASN A 61 -0.12 -8.08 4.05
N GLU A 62 -0.52 -8.35 5.28
CA GLU A 62 0.26 -9.12 6.25
C GLU A 62 0.41 -10.58 5.82
N GLU A 63 -0.69 -11.21 5.38
CA GLU A 63 -0.73 -12.61 4.93
C GLU A 63 0.34 -12.89 3.85
N ARG A 64 0.52 -11.94 2.93
CA ARG A 64 1.46 -12.05 1.82
C ARG A 64 2.79 -11.39 2.07
N SER A 65 2.99 -10.79 3.24
CA SER A 65 4.23 -10.08 3.58
C SER A 65 4.54 -8.97 2.57
N SER A 66 3.54 -8.16 2.23
CA SER A 66 3.68 -7.19 1.15
C SER A 66 3.05 -5.84 1.44
N VAL A 67 3.70 -4.81 0.91
CA VAL A 67 3.21 -3.43 0.88
C VAL A 67 2.97 -3.06 -0.58
N ILE A 68 1.83 -2.45 -0.87
CA ILE A 68 1.46 -2.04 -2.22
C ILE A 68 1.07 -0.58 -2.22
N LEU A 69 1.87 0.25 -2.90
CA LEU A 69 1.46 1.61 -3.25
C LEU A 69 0.80 1.56 -4.62
N TYR A 70 -0.40 2.12 -4.75
CA TYR A 70 -1.00 2.28 -6.06
C TYR A 70 -1.59 3.68 -6.26
N GLU A 71 -1.46 4.15 -7.50
CA GLU A 71 -1.89 5.47 -7.94
C GLU A 71 -2.86 5.31 -9.10
N LEU A 72 -4.09 5.75 -8.88
CA LEU A 72 -5.12 5.81 -9.91
C LEU A 72 -4.88 7.02 -10.82
N GLN A 73 -4.93 6.79 -12.13
CA GLN A 73 -4.74 7.79 -13.18
C GLN A 73 -5.87 7.68 -14.21
N ASP A 74 -5.93 8.66 -15.11
CA ASP A 74 -6.84 8.65 -16.26
C ASP A 74 -8.30 8.36 -15.85
N ASP A 75 -8.84 9.15 -14.92
CA ASP A 75 -10.18 8.97 -14.35
C ASP A 75 -10.44 7.55 -13.76
N ASN A 76 -9.40 7.00 -13.13
CA ASN A 76 -9.38 5.65 -12.55
C ASN A 76 -9.41 4.52 -13.57
N GLU A 77 -9.04 4.77 -14.83
CA GLU A 77 -8.92 3.73 -15.86
C GLU A 77 -7.55 3.06 -15.89
N THR A 78 -6.51 3.70 -15.32
CA THR A 78 -5.20 3.08 -15.16
C THR A 78 -4.69 3.13 -13.72
N VAL A 79 -3.91 2.12 -13.35
CA VAL A 79 -3.28 1.97 -12.04
C VAL A 79 -1.79 1.80 -12.25
N ASN A 80 -0.98 2.69 -11.68
CA ASN A 80 0.43 2.41 -11.44
C ASN A 80 0.54 1.78 -10.06
N SER A 81 1.10 0.57 -9.98
CA SER A 81 1.29 -0.13 -8.73
C SER A 81 2.77 -0.42 -8.51
N THR A 82 3.23 -0.16 -7.30
CA THR A 82 4.52 -0.58 -6.78
C THR A 82 4.30 -1.52 -5.60
N VAL A 83 4.88 -2.71 -5.68
CA VAL A 83 4.78 -3.77 -4.69
C VAL A 83 6.15 -4.01 -4.09
N TRP A 84 6.23 -4.01 -2.76
CA TRP A 84 7.38 -4.47 -2.00
C TRP A 84 7.05 -5.78 -1.30
N ARG A 85 7.89 -6.79 -1.49
CA ARG A 85 7.72 -8.13 -0.89
C ARG A 85 9.07 -8.86 -0.82
N TYR A 86 9.45 -9.37 0.35
CA TYR A 86 10.71 -10.10 0.57
C TYR A 86 11.93 -9.40 -0.08
N ASP A 87 12.17 -8.13 0.29
CA ASP A 87 13.21 -7.23 -0.25
C ASP A 87 13.15 -6.91 -1.75
N LYS A 88 12.11 -7.36 -2.46
CA LYS A 88 11.94 -7.08 -3.88
C LYS A 88 10.95 -5.95 -4.08
N LYS A 89 11.27 -5.07 -5.03
CA LYS A 89 10.40 -3.99 -5.52
C LYS A 89 9.98 -4.28 -6.96
N PHE A 90 8.67 -4.28 -7.21
CA PHE A 90 8.11 -4.46 -8.55
C PHE A 90 7.19 -3.28 -8.85
N THR A 91 7.39 -2.62 -9.99
CA THR A 91 6.49 -1.56 -10.45
C THR A 91 5.88 -1.97 -11.78
N LYS A 92 4.55 -1.87 -11.89
CA LYS A 92 3.81 -2.17 -13.11
C LYS A 92 2.59 -1.26 -13.27
N LYS A 93 2.34 -0.85 -14.50
CA LYS A 93 1.10 -0.17 -14.91
C LYS A 93 0.09 -1.21 -15.38
N TYR A 94 -1.15 -1.07 -14.93
CA TYR A 94 -2.29 -1.90 -15.31
C TYR A 94 -3.42 -1.00 -15.82
N ASN A 95 -4.11 -1.43 -16.86
CA ASN A 95 -5.40 -0.89 -17.23
C ASN A 95 -6.47 -1.59 -16.38
N LYS A 96 -7.51 -0.86 -16.01
CA LYS A 96 -8.64 -1.41 -15.23
C LYS A 96 -9.30 -2.59 -15.94
N SER A 97 -9.35 -2.59 -17.26
CA SER A 97 -9.84 -3.71 -18.08
C SER A 97 -9.03 -4.99 -17.87
N GLU A 98 -7.73 -4.90 -17.56
CA GLU A 98 -6.85 -6.04 -17.28
C GLU A 98 -7.06 -6.59 -15.87
N LEU A 99 -7.61 -5.79 -14.95
CA LEU A 99 -7.89 -6.16 -13.57
C LEU A 99 -9.26 -6.85 -13.39
N LYS A 100 -10.18 -6.70 -14.36
CA LYS A 100 -11.56 -7.23 -14.29
C LYS A 100 -11.68 -8.77 -14.26
N GLY A 101 -10.58 -9.51 -14.30
CA GLY A 101 -10.56 -10.97 -14.20
C GLY A 101 -9.88 -11.53 -12.94
N ILE A 102 -9.51 -10.68 -11.98
CA ILE A 102 -8.71 -11.04 -10.80
C ILE A 102 -9.51 -10.93 -9.48
N PHE A 103 -10.75 -10.45 -9.54
CA PHE A 103 -11.68 -10.38 -8.40
C PHE A 103 -12.99 -11.09 -8.75
#